data_AF-A0A7S3ZPQ0-F1
#
_entry.id   AF-A0A7S3ZPQ0-F1
#
_cell.length_a   1.000
_cell.length_b   1.000
_cell.length_c   1.000
_cell.angle_alpha   90.00
_cell.angle_beta   90.00
_cell.angle_gamma   90.00
#
_symmetry.space_group_name_H-M   'P 1'
#
loop_
_entity.id
_entity.type
_entity.pdbx_description
1 polymer ?
#
loop_
_entity_poly.entity_id
_entity_poly.type
_entity_poly.pdbx_seq_one_letter_code
_entity_poly.pdbx_strand_id
1 'polypeptide(L)'
;MSELTATADADSAHTPVELILLRCPEVFCYKVPPQASAAGHRAEDWNLGEPRFTGRLHLVGVGSTLECRVLKQDDGDDAPVAVCPVRTGDKAPPVDAVVCAVVDSSRYFVFRCEDAKGRRAYLGVGFRERDQAYDFKASIDDFVRAARREATAAVLREAAEEAAASPVA
;
A
#
# COMPACT_ATOMS: atom_id res chain seq x y z
N MET A 1 51.20 14.75 -8.19
CA MET A 1 50.75 15.07 -6.83
C MET A 1 49.66 16.11 -6.97
N SER A 2 48.38 15.77 -6.79
CA SER A 2 47.79 15.21 -5.55
C SER A 2 47.87 16.22 -4.41
N GLU A 3 46.80 16.66 -3.74
CA GLU A 3 45.34 16.49 -3.91
C GLU A 3 44.68 17.70 -3.17
N LEU A 4 43.37 18.00 -3.15
CA LEU A 4 42.14 17.31 -3.57
C LEU A 4 41.06 18.36 -3.93
N THR A 5 40.26 18.20 -4.99
CA THR A 5 39.03 18.99 -5.19
C THR A 5 37.83 18.26 -4.59
N ALA A 6 37.38 18.68 -3.41
CA ALA A 6 36.16 18.18 -2.81
C ALA A 6 34.94 18.71 -3.58
N THR A 7 34.45 17.93 -4.55
CA THR A 7 33.06 18.07 -5.01
C THR A 7 32.16 17.58 -3.88
N ALA A 8 31.68 18.52 -3.07
CA ALA A 8 30.51 18.29 -2.24
C ALA A 8 29.29 18.21 -3.17
N ASP A 9 29.14 17.05 -3.81
CA ASP A 9 27.96 16.73 -4.62
C ASP A 9 26.70 16.79 -3.76
N ALA A 10 25.61 17.21 -4.40
CA ALA A 10 24.38 17.54 -3.71
C ALA A 10 23.72 16.30 -3.09
N ASP A 11 23.59 16.31 -1.76
CA ASP A 11 22.53 15.52 -1.10
C ASP A 11 21.55 16.45 -0.37
N SER A 12 20.62 16.98 -1.15
CA SER A 12 19.33 17.46 -0.66
C SER A 12 18.22 16.60 -1.23
N ALA A 13 18.42 15.28 -1.26
CA ALA A 13 17.34 14.33 -1.42
C ALA A 13 16.73 14.09 -0.03
N HIS A 14 15.64 14.82 0.27
CA HIS A 14 14.74 14.44 1.36
C HIS A 14 14.12 13.08 0.99
N THR A 15 14.83 11.99 1.32
CA THR A 15 14.36 10.63 1.08
C THR A 15 13.05 10.49 1.85
N PRO A 16 11.92 10.21 1.17
CA PRO A 16 10.62 10.22 1.82
C PRO A 16 10.62 9.16 2.91
N VAL A 17 10.23 9.56 4.12
CA VAL A 17 10.30 8.68 5.30
C VAL A 17 9.40 7.47 5.10
N GLU A 18 10.01 6.29 4.92
CA GLU A 18 9.30 5.03 4.84
C GLU A 18 8.99 4.49 6.25
N LEU A 19 7.71 4.38 6.58
CA LEU A 19 7.22 3.86 7.85
C LEU A 19 6.59 2.48 7.64
N ILE A 20 7.23 1.43 8.15
CA ILE A 20 6.65 0.09 8.08
C ILE A 20 5.59 -0.06 9.18
N LEU A 21 4.33 -0.05 8.78
CA LEU A 21 3.17 -0.13 9.69
C LEU A 21 2.91 -1.57 10.15
N LEU A 22 3.10 -2.54 9.24
CA LEU A 22 2.82 -3.94 9.50
C LEU A 22 3.82 -4.85 8.76
N ARG A 23 4.20 -5.96 9.39
CA ARG A 23 4.94 -7.06 8.77
C ARG A 23 4.22 -8.37 9.06
N CYS A 24 3.71 -9.03 8.02
CA CYS A 24 3.16 -10.38 8.13
C CYS A 24 4.19 -11.38 7.60
N PRO A 25 4.66 -12.35 8.42
CA PRO A 25 5.77 -13.23 8.06
C PRO A 25 5.39 -14.35 7.09
N GLU A 26 4.10 -14.65 6.93
CA GLU A 26 3.60 -15.74 6.08
C GLU A 26 2.29 -15.33 5.40
N VAL A 27 2.34 -15.15 4.07
CA VAL A 27 1.18 -14.93 3.21
C VAL A 27 1.22 -15.86 1.99
N PHE A 28 0.06 -16.29 1.54
CA PHE A 28 -0.14 -17.17 0.39
C PHE A 28 -0.60 -16.35 -0.81
N CYS A 29 0.10 -16.45 -1.94
CA CYS A 29 -0.23 -15.69 -3.14
C CYS A 29 -0.87 -16.58 -4.20
N TYR A 30 -2.02 -16.14 -4.74
CA TYR A 30 -2.87 -16.87 -5.67
C TYR A 30 -3.07 -16.07 -6.96
N LYS A 31 -3.33 -16.79 -8.06
CA LYS A 31 -3.65 -16.18 -9.34
C LYS A 31 -5.16 -15.93 -9.41
N VAL A 32 -5.57 -14.66 -9.37
CA VAL A 32 -6.99 -14.28 -9.50
C VAL A 32 -7.41 -14.43 -10.96
N PRO A 33 -8.49 -15.17 -11.27
CA PRO A 33 -9.04 -15.20 -12.62
C PRO A 33 -9.65 -13.83 -12.98
N PRO A 34 -9.54 -13.38 -14.24
CA PRO A 34 -10.15 -12.12 -14.67
C PRO A 34 -11.68 -12.22 -14.57
N GLN A 35 -12.30 -11.42 -13.71
CA GLN A 35 -13.75 -11.45 -13.54
C GLN A 35 -14.50 -10.88 -14.75
N ALA A 36 -15.58 -11.56 -15.12
CA ALA A 36 -16.55 -11.11 -16.13
C ALA A 36 -17.84 -10.53 -15.52
N SER A 37 -17.95 -10.45 -14.18
CA SER A 37 -19.19 -10.13 -13.45
C SER A 37 -18.94 -9.17 -12.29
N ALA A 38 -19.93 -8.33 -11.99
CA ALA A 38 -19.93 -7.37 -10.88
C ALA A 38 -20.16 -8.01 -9.49
N ALA A 39 -20.19 -9.35 -9.40
CA ALA A 39 -20.51 -10.09 -8.16
C ALA A 39 -19.42 -10.06 -7.07
N GLY A 40 -18.29 -9.39 -7.31
CA GLY A 40 -17.14 -9.35 -6.40
C GLY A 40 -16.30 -10.63 -6.44
N HIS A 41 -15.05 -10.55 -5.97
CA HIS A 41 -14.13 -11.67 -6.01
C HIS A 41 -14.47 -12.72 -4.95
N ARG A 42 -14.31 -14.01 -5.32
CA ARG A 42 -14.51 -15.18 -4.48
C ARG A 42 -13.23 -16.00 -4.39
N ALA A 43 -12.88 -16.50 -3.20
CA ALA A 43 -11.63 -17.25 -2.99
C ALA A 43 -11.74 -18.71 -3.43
N GLU A 44 -12.95 -19.27 -3.46
CA GLU A 44 -13.24 -20.60 -4.00
C GLU A 44 -12.75 -20.77 -5.46
N ASP A 45 -12.81 -19.71 -6.26
CA ASP A 45 -12.38 -19.70 -7.67
C ASP A 45 -10.84 -19.76 -7.86
N TRP A 46 -10.04 -19.61 -6.80
CA TRP A 46 -8.59 -19.40 -6.91
C TRP A 46 -7.74 -20.67 -6.75
N ASN A 47 -8.39 -21.83 -6.61
CA ASN A 47 -7.75 -23.11 -6.30
C ASN A 47 -6.85 -23.05 -5.05
N LEU A 48 -7.48 -22.84 -3.88
CA LEU A 48 -6.79 -22.58 -2.60
C LEU A 48 -5.78 -23.67 -2.16
N GLY A 49 -5.85 -24.88 -2.72
CA GLY A 49 -4.92 -25.98 -2.45
C GLY A 49 -3.53 -25.81 -3.08
N GLU A 50 -3.39 -25.00 -4.13
CA GLU A 50 -2.11 -24.76 -4.82
C GLU A 50 -1.79 -23.25 -4.85
N PRO A 51 -1.26 -22.68 -3.75
CA PRO A 51 -0.75 -21.31 -3.77
C PRO A 51 0.38 -21.19 -4.79
N ARG A 52 0.36 -20.11 -5.57
CA ARG A 52 1.36 -19.86 -6.63
C ARG A 52 2.77 -19.63 -6.06
N PHE A 53 2.84 -18.98 -4.90
CA PHE A 53 4.04 -18.86 -4.07
C PHE A 53 3.65 -18.45 -2.64
N THR A 54 4.55 -18.68 -1.68
CA THR A 54 4.47 -18.12 -0.32
C THR A 54 5.44 -16.95 -0.17
N GLY A 55 5.13 -16.05 0.76
CA GLY A 55 5.84 -14.79 0.88
C GLY A 55 5.66 -14.09 2.22
N ARG A 56 6.28 -12.91 2.32
CA ARG A 56 6.08 -11.94 3.39
C ARG A 56 5.29 -10.75 2.84
N LEU A 57 4.51 -10.10 3.69
CA LEU A 57 3.81 -8.86 3.35
C LEU A 57 4.31 -7.73 4.26
N HIS A 58 4.85 -6.68 3.66
CA HIS A 58 5.21 -5.44 4.34
C HIS A 58 4.23 -4.34 3.92
N LEU A 59 3.63 -3.67 4.90
CA LEU A 59 2.78 -2.50 4.68
C LEU A 59 3.60 -1.25 5.01
N VAL A 60 3.91 -0.44 4.00
CA VAL A 60 4.84 0.70 4.11
C VAL A 60 4.12 2.01 3.80
N GLY A 61 4.00 2.89 4.78
CA GLY A 61 3.57 4.27 4.56
C GLY A 61 4.73 5.12 4.06
N VAL A 62 4.56 5.79 2.93
CA VAL A 62 5.52 6.71 2.32
C VAL A 62 4.83 8.07 2.21
N GLY A 63 4.98 8.90 3.25
CA GLY A 63 4.23 10.14 3.40
C GLY A 63 2.71 9.90 3.35
N SER A 64 2.04 10.47 2.35
CA SER A 64 0.59 10.35 2.12
C SER A 64 0.15 9.20 1.19
N THR A 65 1.05 8.26 0.89
CA THR A 65 0.76 7.04 0.12
C THR A 65 1.11 5.80 0.92
N LEU A 66 0.30 4.76 0.81
CA LEU A 66 0.52 3.47 1.46
C LEU A 66 0.87 2.41 0.42
N GLU A 67 1.92 1.64 0.64
CA GLU A 67 2.37 0.59 -0.27
C GLU A 67 2.24 -0.79 0.37
N CYS A 68 1.42 -1.64 -0.22
CA CYS A 68 1.40 -3.07 0.07
C CYS A 68 2.52 -3.74 -0.75
N ARG A 69 3.65 -4.04 -0.11
CA ARG A 69 4.81 -4.71 -0.72
C ARG A 69 4.78 -6.20 -0.39
N VAL A 70 4.58 -7.05 -1.39
CA VAL A 70 4.61 -8.51 -1.27
C VAL A 70 5.98 -9.02 -1.70
N LEU A 71 6.68 -9.72 -0.80
CA LEU A 71 8.00 -10.29 -1.01
C LEU A 71 7.91 -11.81 -1.07
N LYS A 72 8.77 -12.48 -1.85
CA LYS A 72 8.82 -13.95 -1.88
C LYS A 72 9.54 -14.48 -0.64
N GLN A 73 9.23 -15.71 -0.24
CA GLN A 73 9.94 -16.37 0.86
C GLN A 73 11.31 -16.95 0.43
N ASP A 74 11.42 -17.42 -0.82
CA ASP A 74 12.62 -18.12 -1.32
C ASP A 74 13.77 -17.19 -1.70
N ASP A 75 13.47 -15.94 -2.07
CA ASP A 75 14.47 -14.97 -2.48
C ASP A 75 15.05 -14.32 -1.20
N GLY A 76 16.35 -14.50 -0.99
CA GLY A 76 17.09 -13.85 0.12
C GLY A 76 17.31 -12.34 -0.10
N ASP A 77 16.80 -11.82 -1.20
CA ASP A 77 16.76 -10.40 -1.55
C ASP A 77 15.43 -9.82 -1.06
N ASP A 78 15.42 -8.65 -0.41
CA ASP A 78 14.19 -8.03 0.11
C ASP A 78 13.39 -7.29 -1.01
N ALA A 79 13.46 -7.84 -2.23
CA ALA A 79 12.85 -7.33 -3.44
C ALA A 79 11.35 -7.68 -3.50
N PRO A 80 10.45 -6.69 -3.62
CA PRO A 80 9.02 -6.95 -3.71
C PRO A 80 8.64 -7.52 -5.08
N VAL A 81 8.03 -8.70 -5.08
CA VAL A 81 7.43 -9.38 -6.25
C VAL A 81 6.23 -8.58 -6.77
N ALA A 82 5.49 -7.94 -5.87
CA ALA A 82 4.38 -7.07 -6.21
C ALA A 82 4.33 -5.87 -5.27
N VAL A 83 4.21 -4.67 -5.84
CA VAL A 83 3.97 -3.42 -5.10
C VAL A 83 2.60 -2.89 -5.50
N CYS A 84 1.76 -2.68 -4.50
CA CYS A 84 0.38 -2.23 -4.65
C CYS A 84 0.20 -0.88 -3.91
N PRO A 85 0.28 0.26 -4.63
CA PRO A 85 0.16 1.58 -4.03
C PRO A 85 -1.31 1.97 -3.78
N VAL A 86 -1.70 1.99 -2.51
CA VAL A 86 -2.94 2.57 -1.99
C VAL A 86 -2.70 4.07 -1.75
N ARG A 87 -3.02 4.88 -2.76
CA ARG A 87 -2.98 6.34 -2.66
C ARG A 87 -4.15 6.83 -1.79
N THR A 88 -3.92 7.80 -0.90
CA THR A 88 -4.98 8.41 -0.09
C THR A 88 -5.11 9.91 -0.40
N GLY A 89 -6.21 10.30 -1.03
CA GLY A 89 -6.53 11.69 -1.40
C GLY A 89 -7.77 11.77 -2.29
N ASP A 90 -8.29 12.98 -2.56
CA ASP A 90 -9.63 13.16 -3.17
C ASP A 90 -9.75 12.66 -4.61
N LYS A 91 -8.63 12.52 -5.32
CA LYS A 91 -8.54 11.95 -6.68
C LYS A 91 -8.08 10.49 -6.69
N ALA A 92 -7.84 9.89 -5.53
CA ALA A 92 -7.40 8.50 -5.44
C ALA A 92 -8.59 7.54 -5.60
N PRO A 93 -8.39 6.33 -6.17
CA PRO A 93 -9.41 5.30 -6.15
C PRO A 93 -9.79 4.93 -4.71
N PRO A 94 -11.03 4.51 -4.44
CA PRO A 94 -11.41 4.01 -3.12
C PRO A 94 -10.53 2.81 -2.76
N VAL A 95 -10.22 2.67 -1.47
CA VAL A 95 -9.32 1.63 -0.94
C VAL A 95 -9.80 0.24 -1.36
N ASP A 96 -11.11 -0.03 -1.31
CA ASP A 96 -11.72 -1.28 -1.73
C ASP A 96 -11.49 -1.65 -3.21
N ALA A 97 -11.19 -0.66 -4.07
CA ALA A 97 -10.85 -0.90 -5.48
C ALA A 97 -9.35 -1.21 -5.70
N VAL A 98 -8.50 -1.01 -4.69
CA VAL A 98 -7.06 -1.35 -4.71
C VAL A 98 -6.79 -2.60 -3.86
N VAL A 99 -7.42 -2.71 -2.70
CA VAL A 99 -7.38 -3.85 -1.78
C VAL A 99 -8.82 -4.27 -1.51
N CYS A 100 -9.32 -5.23 -2.29
CA CYS A 100 -10.70 -5.72 -2.19
C CYS A 100 -10.76 -6.93 -1.26
N ALA A 101 -11.56 -6.90 -0.21
CA ALA A 101 -11.82 -8.09 0.61
C ALA A 101 -12.73 -9.07 -0.16
N VAL A 102 -12.44 -10.36 -0.04
CA VAL A 102 -13.20 -11.42 -0.69
C VAL A 102 -14.55 -11.66 0.00
N VAL A 103 -15.60 -11.96 -0.79
CA VAL A 103 -16.99 -12.05 -0.29
C VAL A 103 -17.23 -13.26 0.63
N ASP A 104 -16.65 -14.41 0.30
CA ASP A 104 -16.84 -15.67 1.05
C ASP A 104 -15.90 -15.82 2.26
N SER A 105 -14.85 -15.01 2.37
CA SER A 105 -13.83 -15.20 3.42
C SER A 105 -13.07 -13.92 3.75
N SER A 106 -13.02 -13.57 5.05
CA SER A 106 -12.24 -12.44 5.56
C SER A 106 -10.74 -12.73 5.74
N ARG A 107 -10.22 -13.85 5.20
CA ARG A 107 -8.77 -14.15 5.18
C ARG A 107 -8.11 -13.89 3.83
N TYR A 108 -8.90 -13.65 2.78
CA TYR A 108 -8.40 -13.46 1.42
C TYR A 108 -8.76 -12.05 0.93
N PHE A 109 -7.83 -11.46 0.18
CA PHE A 109 -7.94 -10.14 -0.41
C PHE A 109 -7.44 -10.18 -1.84
N VAL A 110 -7.98 -9.33 -2.71
CA VAL A 110 -7.43 -9.05 -4.04
C VAL A 110 -6.71 -7.72 -4.00
N PHE A 111 -5.43 -7.76 -4.33
CA PHE A 111 -4.58 -6.61 -4.48
C PHE A 111 -4.50 -6.25 -5.98
N ARG A 112 -4.86 -5.01 -6.33
CA ARG A 112 -4.75 -4.45 -7.69
C ARG A 112 -3.45 -3.69 -7.82
N CYS A 113 -2.41 -4.36 -8.31
CA CYS A 113 -1.12 -3.72 -8.54
C CYS A 113 -1.08 -3.10 -9.95
N GLU A 114 -0.38 -1.98 -10.07
CA GLU A 114 -0.24 -1.23 -11.33
C GLU A 114 1.22 -1.32 -11.79
N ASP A 115 1.44 -1.93 -12.95
CA ASP A 115 2.75 -1.96 -13.62
C ASP A 115 3.15 -0.54 -14.06
N ALA A 116 4.45 -0.26 -14.19
CA ALA A 116 4.98 1.02 -14.67
C ALA A 116 4.44 1.42 -16.06
N LYS A 117 3.89 0.45 -16.82
CA LYS A 117 3.20 0.65 -18.11
C LYS A 117 1.69 0.89 -17.99
N GLY A 118 1.17 1.16 -16.79
CA GLY A 118 -0.26 1.37 -16.52
C GLY A 118 -1.13 0.11 -16.62
N ARG A 119 -0.53 -1.07 -16.75
CA ARG A 119 -1.25 -2.35 -16.81
C ARG A 119 -1.67 -2.77 -15.41
N ARG A 120 -2.95 -3.10 -15.23
CA ARG A 120 -3.51 -3.56 -13.95
C ARG A 120 -3.32 -5.08 -13.85
N ALA A 121 -2.71 -5.53 -12.77
CA ALA A 121 -2.60 -6.93 -12.40
C ALA A 121 -3.39 -7.18 -11.09
N TYR A 122 -4.06 -8.32 -11.00
CA TYR A 122 -4.77 -8.73 -9.79
C TYR A 122 -4.04 -9.91 -9.14
N LEU A 123 -3.62 -9.72 -7.89
CA LEU A 123 -2.96 -10.72 -7.07
C LEU A 123 -3.89 -11.10 -5.92
N GLY A 124 -4.15 -12.39 -5.72
CA GLY A 124 -4.90 -12.87 -4.58
C GLY A 124 -3.93 -13.08 -3.44
N VAL A 125 -4.19 -12.52 -2.28
CA VAL A 125 -3.36 -12.68 -1.08
C VAL A 125 -4.21 -13.26 0.03
N GLY A 126 -3.78 -14.41 0.55
CA GLY A 126 -4.39 -15.10 1.67
C GLY A 126 -3.50 -15.09 2.90
N PHE A 127 -4.08 -14.77 4.05
CA PHE A 127 -3.43 -14.89 5.34
C PHE A 127 -3.69 -16.28 5.92
N ARG A 128 -2.70 -16.83 6.62
CA ARG A 128 -2.85 -18.08 7.38
C ARG A 128 -3.91 -17.92 8.46
N GLU A 129 -3.70 -16.93 9.34
CA GLU A 129 -4.57 -16.63 10.47
C GLU A 129 -5.55 -15.51 10.16
N ARG A 130 -6.73 -15.58 10.78
CA ARG A 130 -7.77 -14.54 10.63
C ARG A 130 -7.38 -13.23 11.29
N ASP A 131 -6.61 -13.30 12.37
CA ASP A 131 -6.22 -12.12 13.15
C ASP A 131 -5.23 -11.26 12.34
N GLN A 132 -4.25 -11.87 11.67
CA GLN A 132 -3.34 -11.15 10.75
C GLN A 132 -4.09 -10.46 9.59
N ALA A 133 -5.14 -11.09 9.06
CA ALA A 133 -5.99 -10.48 8.03
C ALA A 133 -6.80 -9.28 8.57
N TYR A 134 -7.24 -9.35 9.84
CA TYR A 134 -7.92 -8.25 10.51
C TYR A 134 -6.97 -7.09 10.79
N ASP A 135 -5.79 -7.37 11.35
CA ASP A 135 -4.74 -6.38 11.64
C ASP A 135 -4.28 -5.66 10.36
N PHE A 136 -4.13 -6.41 9.26
CA PHE A 136 -3.84 -5.84 7.93
C PHE A 136 -4.90 -4.85 7.47
N LYS A 137 -6.19 -5.23 7.54
CA LYS A 137 -7.28 -4.31 7.18
C LYS A 137 -7.33 -3.10 8.12
N ALA A 138 -7.20 -3.32 9.42
CA ALA A 138 -7.23 -2.26 10.43
C ALA A 138 -6.08 -1.26 10.24
N SER A 139 -4.87 -1.73 9.89
CA SER A 139 -3.72 -0.87 9.61
C SER A 139 -3.93 0.01 8.37
N ILE A 140 -4.59 -0.51 7.33
CA ILE A 140 -4.98 0.29 6.16
C ILE A 140 -6.05 1.32 6.55
N ASP A 141 -7.11 0.89 7.23
CA ASP A 141 -8.22 1.78 7.65
C ASP A 141 -7.72 2.91 8.56
N ASP A 142 -6.78 2.64 9.47
CA ASP A 142 -6.19 3.65 10.35
C ASP A 142 -5.28 4.62 9.58
N PHE A 143 -4.41 4.13 8.69
CA PHE A 143 -3.60 5.01 7.83
C PHE A 143 -4.47 5.94 6.98
N VAL A 144 -5.55 5.42 6.38
CA VAL A 144 -6.49 6.22 5.57
C VAL A 144 -7.21 7.28 6.43
N ARG A 145 -7.53 6.96 7.69
CA ARG A 145 -8.09 7.93 8.65
C ARG A 145 -7.06 8.97 9.08
N ALA A 146 -5.80 8.57 9.31
CA ALA A 146 -4.71 9.46 9.66
C ALA A 146 -4.44 10.46 8.53
N ALA A 147 -4.27 9.99 7.29
CA ALA A 147 -4.06 10.83 6.11
C ALA A 147 -5.21 11.83 5.88
N ARG A 148 -6.48 11.42 6.09
CA ARG A 148 -7.64 12.33 6.03
C ARG A 148 -7.63 13.40 7.12
N ARG A 149 -7.24 13.04 8.35
CA ARG A 149 -7.11 14.00 9.46
C ARG A 149 -5.99 15.01 9.18
N GLU A 150 -4.86 14.55 8.66
CA GLU A 150 -3.73 15.40 8.30
C GLU A 150 -4.08 16.38 7.17
N ALA A 151 -4.73 15.90 6.09
CA ALA A 151 -5.23 16.76 5.03
C ALA A 151 -6.22 17.82 5.55
N THR A 152 -7.15 17.43 6.44
CA THR A 152 -8.09 18.39 7.07
C THR A 152 -7.36 19.40 7.95
N ALA A 153 -6.34 18.97 8.70
CA ALA A 153 -5.55 19.84 9.56
C ALA A 153 -4.65 20.81 8.75
N ALA A 154 -4.16 20.40 7.58
CA ALA A 154 -3.42 21.27 6.66
C ALA A 154 -4.33 22.41 6.16
N VAL A 155 -5.50 22.10 5.62
CA VAL A 155 -6.48 23.11 5.16
C VAL A 155 -6.88 24.08 6.28
N LEU A 156 -7.08 23.58 7.51
CA LEU A 156 -7.39 24.42 8.67
C LEU A 156 -6.22 25.32 9.10
N ARG A 157 -4.97 24.88 8.91
CA ARG A 157 -3.77 25.70 9.17
C ARG A 157 -3.61 26.79 8.11
N GLU A 158 -3.74 26.44 6.83
CA GLU A 158 -3.70 27.40 5.72
C GLU A 158 -4.78 28.48 5.87
N ALA A 159 -6.02 28.08 6.19
CA ALA A 159 -7.10 29.03 6.46
C ALA A 159 -6.85 29.92 7.70
N ALA A 160 -6.18 29.41 8.73
CA ALA A 160 -5.79 30.20 9.90
C ALA A 160 -4.64 31.17 9.60
N GLU A 161 -3.69 30.78 8.73
CA GLU A 161 -2.60 31.63 8.27
C GLU A 161 -3.10 32.73 7.34
N GLU A 162 -4.01 32.42 6.40
CA GLU A 162 -4.67 33.41 5.54
C GLU A 162 -5.51 34.41 6.35
N ALA A 163 -6.25 33.93 7.36
CA ALA A 163 -6.98 34.81 8.28
C ALA A 163 -6.06 35.69 9.15
N ALA A 164 -4.85 35.22 9.48
CA ALA A 164 -3.83 36.02 10.17
C ALA A 164 -3.10 37.00 9.24
N ALA A 165 -2.99 36.68 7.94
CA ALA A 165 -2.36 37.49 6.91
C ALA A 165 -3.26 38.63 6.37
N SER A 166 -4.55 38.65 6.71
CA SER A 166 -5.49 39.72 6.37
C SER A 166 -5.99 40.52 7.59
N PRO A 167 -5.10 41.22 8.33
CA PRO A 167 -5.53 42.17 9.35
C PRO A 167 -5.98 43.47 8.67
N VAL A 168 -7.31 43.67 8.60
CA VAL A 168 -8.04 44.96 8.57
C VAL A 168 -7.48 46.07 7.66
N ALA A 169 -8.23 46.37 6.60
CA ALA A 169 -8.28 47.70 5.98
C ALA A 169 -9.29 48.60 6.71
#